data_AF-A0A8I2YFC9-F1
#
_entry.id   AF-A0A8I2YFC9-F1
#
_cell.length_a   1.000
_cell.length_b   1.000
_cell.length_c   1.000
_cell.angle_alpha   90.00
_cell.angle_beta   90.00
_cell.angle_gamma   90.00
#
_symmetry.space_group_name_H-M   'P 1'
#
loop_
_entity.id
_entity.type
_entity.pdbx_description
1 polymer ?
#
loop_
_entity_poly.entity_id
_entity_poly.type
_entity_poly.pdbx_seq_one_letter_code
_entity_poly.pdbx_strand_id
1 'polypeptide(L)' 'MGAVSIKNNTISDINVRITREGDSGNDTGSIAFYTIKPGKTEKWERKWWQVAFVRRDVDGKSESFTVVPDNSYPVD' A
#
# COMPACT_ATOMS: atom_id res chain seq x y z
N MET A 1 -1.35 6.79 16.49
CA MET A 1 -1.56 5.99 15.27
C MET A 1 -1.42 6.94 14.11
N GLY A 2 -0.55 6.62 13.15
CA GLY A 2 -0.38 7.43 11.96
C GLY A 2 -1.02 6.77 10.75
N ALA A 3 -0.88 7.38 9.59
CA ALA A 3 -1.42 6.81 8.36
C ALA A 3 -0.41 6.73 7.22
N VAL A 4 -0.42 5.60 6.52
CA VAL A 4 0.29 5.43 5.25
C VAL A 4 -0.70 5.69 4.13
N SER A 5 -0.34 6.56 3.19
CA SER A 5 -1.13 6.81 1.98
C SER A 5 -0.38 6.33 0.73
N ILE A 6 -1.06 5.69 -0.20
CA ILE A 6 -0.48 5.32 -1.50
C ILE A 6 -1.34 5.95 -2.59
N LYS A 7 -0.71 6.75 -3.45
CA LYS A 7 -1.37 7.44 -4.56
C LYS A 7 -0.98 6.79 -5.88
N ASN A 8 -1.99 6.39 -6.64
CA ASN A 8 -1.79 5.90 -8.00
C ASN A 8 -1.72 7.09 -8.97
N ASN A 9 -0.51 7.41 -9.46
CA ASN A 9 -0.30 8.38 -10.53
C ASN A 9 -0.20 7.71 -11.92
N THR A 10 -0.26 6.38 -11.98
CA THR A 10 -0.27 5.65 -13.25
C THR A 10 -1.58 5.88 -14.01
N ILE A 11 -1.60 5.48 -15.28
CA ILE A 11 -2.80 5.56 -16.14
C ILE A 11 -3.73 4.34 -16.00
N SER A 12 -3.34 3.32 -15.24
CA SER A 12 -4.13 2.09 -15.01
C SER A 12 -4.40 1.87 -13.53
N ASP A 13 -5.19 0.86 -13.21
CA ASP A 13 -5.30 0.39 -11.85
C ASP A 13 -3.94 -0.13 -11.32
N ILE A 14 -3.73 -0.01 -10.01
CA ILE A 14 -2.65 -0.67 -9.28
C ILE A 14 -3.24 -1.51 -8.16
N ASN A 15 -2.61 -2.64 -7.88
CA ASN A 15 -3.01 -3.55 -6.83
C ASN A 15 -1.99 -3.48 -5.69
N VAL A 16 -2.44 -3.08 -4.50
CA VAL A 16 -1.57 -2.73 -3.37
C VAL A 16 -1.90 -3.58 -2.16
N ARG A 17 -0.86 -4.07 -1.49
CA ARG A 17 -0.95 -4.71 -0.18
C ARG A 17 0.09 -4.11 0.75
N ILE A 18 -0.32 -3.71 1.95
CA ILE A 18 0.61 -3.32 3.02
C ILE A 18 0.66 -4.46 4.03
N THR A 19 1.85 -4.81 4.52
CA THR A 19 2.01 -5.82 5.57
C THR A 19 1.20 -5.48 6.83
N ARG A 20 0.90 -6.53 7.60
CA ARG A 20 0.16 -6.44 8.88
C ARG A 20 1.10 -5.98 10.00
N GLU A 21 0.56 -5.22 10.94
CA GLU A 21 1.24 -4.86 12.17
C GLU A 21 1.51 -6.09 13.04
N GLY A 22 2.76 -6.54 13.02
CA GLY A 22 3.25 -7.57 13.93
C GLY A 22 2.91 -8.99 13.50
N ASP A 23 3.95 -9.80 13.35
CA ASP A 23 3.87 -11.28 13.32
C ASP A 23 3.52 -11.87 14.72
N SER A 24 2.92 -11.07 15.61
CA SER A 24 2.61 -11.42 17.01
C SER A 24 1.13 -11.77 17.22
N GLY A 25 0.41 -12.15 16.17
CA GLY A 25 -0.77 -13.01 16.26
C GLY A 25 -2.13 -12.34 16.52
N ASN A 26 -2.20 -11.02 16.70
CA ASN A 26 -3.46 -10.31 16.97
C ASN A 26 -3.84 -9.23 15.93
N ASP A 27 -3.07 -9.05 14.85
CA ASP A 27 -3.46 -8.13 13.77
C ASP A 27 -4.30 -8.85 12.69
N THR A 28 -5.52 -8.36 12.52
CA THR A 28 -6.52 -8.84 11.55
C THR A 28 -6.44 -8.10 10.21
N GLY A 29 -5.38 -7.31 9.95
CA GLY A 29 -5.21 -6.61 8.67
C GLY A 29 -5.44 -7.53 7.46
N SER A 30 -5.88 -7.05 6.31
CA SER A 30 -6.15 -7.95 5.18
C SER A 30 -4.86 -8.45 4.51
N ILE A 31 -4.82 -9.72 4.11
CA ILE A 31 -3.79 -10.23 3.17
C ILE A 31 -4.15 -9.96 1.70
N ALA A 32 -5.35 -9.43 1.45
CA ALA A 32 -5.81 -9.13 0.11
C ALA A 32 -5.07 -7.92 -0.46
N PHE A 33 -4.96 -7.91 -1.78
CA PHE A 33 -4.59 -6.71 -2.52
C PHE A 33 -5.83 -5.82 -2.66
N TYR A 34 -5.62 -4.52 -2.53
CA TYR A 34 -6.60 -3.48 -2.76
C TYR A 34 -6.29 -2.80 -4.08
N THR A 35 -7.30 -2.67 -4.93
CA THR A 35 -7.17 -1.96 -6.20
C THR A 35 -7.33 -0.46 -5.99
N ILE A 36 -6.33 0.32 -6.38
CA ILE A 36 -6.37 1.79 -6.39
C ILE A 36 -6.50 2.24 -7.84
N LYS A 37 -7.57 2.96 -8.17
CA LYS A 37 -7.80 3.49 -9.52
C LYS A 37 -6.84 4.64 -9.86
N PRO A 38 -6.61 4.93 -11.17
CA PRO A 38 -5.83 6.08 -11.60
C PRO A 38 -6.23 7.39 -10.90
N GLY A 39 -5.24 8.13 -10.41
CA GLY A 39 -5.41 9.39 -9.70
C GLY A 39 -6.02 9.28 -8.30
N LYS A 40 -6.31 8.07 -7.80
CA LYS A 40 -6.84 7.86 -6.45
C LYS A 40 -5.74 7.61 -5.44
N THR A 41 -6.10 7.83 -4.18
CA THR A 41 -5.24 7.61 -3.03
C THR A 41 -5.99 6.75 -2.04
N GLU A 42 -5.34 5.70 -1.57
CA GLU A 42 -5.84 4.89 -0.46
C GLU A 42 -4.99 5.09 0.78
N LYS A 43 -5.64 4.94 1.93
CA LYS A 43 -5.06 5.26 3.24
C LYS A 43 -5.24 4.08 4.19
N TRP A 44 -4.16 3.72 4.89
CA TRP A 44 -4.15 2.68 5.91
C TRP A 44 -3.60 3.22 7.21
N GLU A 45 -4.33 3.01 8.30
CA GLU A 45 -3.83 3.33 9.63
C GLU A 45 -2.72 2.36 10.02
N ARG A 46 -1.56 2.90 10.42
CA ARG A 46 -0.39 2.13 10.82
C ARG A 46 0.30 2.74 12.04
N LYS A 47 0.80 1.89 12.94
CA LYS A 47 1.57 2.22 14.15
C LYS A 47 3.06 2.03 13.96
N TRP A 48 3.45 1.09 13.11
CA TRP A 48 4.83 0.68 12.88
C TRP A 48 5.20 0.78 11.41
N TRP A 49 6.49 0.68 11.13
CA TRP A 49 6.98 0.56 9.77
C TRP A 49 6.52 -0.77 9.17
N GLN A 50 6.18 -0.74 7.89
CA GLN A 50 5.62 -1.88 7.15
C GLN A 50 6.24 -1.92 5.74
N VAL A 51 5.91 -2.95 4.98
CA VAL A 51 6.28 -3.06 3.56
C VAL A 51 5.01 -2.98 2.72
N ALA A 52 5.01 -2.12 1.71
CA ALA A 52 4.02 -2.13 0.65
C ALA A 52 4.51 -3.01 -0.50
N PHE A 53 3.60 -3.81 -1.04
CA PHE A 53 3.74 -4.54 -2.30
C PHE A 53 2.77 -3.94 -3.29
N VAL A 54 3.25 -3.54 -4.45
CA VAL A 54 2.46 -2.91 -5.50
C VAL A 54 2.65 -3.69 -6.79
N ARG A 55 1.56 -3.99 -7.48
CA ARG A 55 1.55 -4.50 -8.85
C ARG A 55 0.82 -3.50 -9.74
N ARG A 56 1.47 -3.07 -10.82
CA ARG A 56 0.89 -2.18 -11.82
C ARG A 56 0.24 -3.00 -12.94
N ASP A 57 -0.99 -2.65 -13.30
CA ASP A 57 -1.70 -3.39 -14.36
C ASP A 57 -1.27 -2.93 -15.77
N VAL A 58 -0.78 -1.69 -15.93
CA VAL A 58 -0.35 -1.13 -17.22
C VAL A 58 0.79 -1.92 -17.86
N ASP A 59 1.76 -2.36 -17.07
CA ASP A 59 2.98 -3.02 -17.56
C ASP A 59 3.30 -4.34 -16.85
N GLY A 60 2.43 -4.77 -15.92
CA GLY A 60 2.60 -5.99 -15.15
C GLY A 60 3.78 -5.95 -14.17
N LYS A 61 4.45 -4.81 -13.99
CA LYS A 61 5.58 -4.70 -13.06
C LYS A 61 5.11 -4.68 -11.62
N SER A 62 5.98 -5.18 -10.75
CA SER A 62 5.78 -5.16 -9.31
C SER A 62 6.94 -4.48 -8.61
N GLU A 63 6.64 -3.81 -7.51
CA GLU A 63 7.63 -3.18 -6.64
C GLU A 63 7.26 -3.39 -5.17
N SER A 64 8.26 -3.27 -4.31
CA SER A 64 8.07 -3.25 -2.87
C SER A 64 8.94 -2.21 -2.21
N PHE A 65 8.39 -1.55 -1.20
CA PHE A 65 9.10 -0.49 -0.47
C PHE A 65 8.60 -0.38 0.97
N THR A 66 9.47 0.15 1.83
CA THR A 66 9.12 0.41 3.23
C THR A 66 8.18 1.62 3.31
N VAL A 67 7.12 1.47 4.10
CA VAL A 67 6.19 2.54 4.42
C VAL A 67 6.22 2.85 5.91
N VAL A 68 6.24 4.14 6.23
CA VAL A 68 6.32 4.69 7.57
C VAL A 68 5.03 5.46 7.85
N PRO A 69 4.40 5.31 9.03
CA PRO A 69 3.22 6.09 9.38
C PRO A 69 3.42 7.61 9.16
N ASP A 70 2.33 8.28 8.81
CA ASP A 70 2.23 9.72 8.52
C ASP A 70 2.93 10.17 7.22
N ASN A 71 3.20 9.23 6.31
CA ASN A 71 3.76 9.52 4.99
C ASN A 71 2.82 9.12 3.84
N SER A 72 3.08 9.72 2.67
CA SER A 72 2.38 9.45 1.42
C SER A 72 3.36 9.04 0.33
N TYR A 73 3.04 7.99 -0.43
CA TYR A 73 3.90 7.37 -1.41
C TYR A 73 3.22 7.40 -2.79
N PRO A 74 3.76 8.15 -3.78
CA PRO A 74 3.28 8.07 -5.16
C PRO A 74 3.77 6.78 -5.83
N VAL A 75 2.94 6.22 -6.72
CA VAL A 75 3.26 5.11 -7.63
C VAL A 75 3.04 5.61 -9.05
N ASP A 76 4.08 5.58 -9.87
CA ASP A 76 4.13 6.10 -11.25
C ASP A 76 4.42 4.98 -12.27
#